data_AF-A0A3Q8YL60-F1
#
_entry.id   AF-A0A3Q8YL60-F1
#
_cell.length_a   1.000
_cell.length_b   1.000
_cell.length_c   1.000
_cell.angle_alpha   90.00
_cell.angle_beta   90.00
_cell.angle_gamma   90.00
#
_symmetry.space_group_name_H-M   'P 1'
#
loop_
_entity.id
_entity.type
_entity.pdbx_description
1 polymer ?
#
loop_
_entity_poly.entity_id
_entity_poly.type
_entity_poly.pdbx_seq_one_letter_code
_entity_poly.pdbx_strand_id
1 'polypeptide(L)'
;MTDDLTDTFGLFYVAPLKLQFDVVNGRVLTIERRPKPSPQATRVHRLDVTDERTHWNRNRDRLYLDALGLLQVKAFIRDQYPRSSPKTRELKLLRMISGSMMFDEIHKGALTAIGLRRHEPDEIGMFANRARDAHPLEFRMLRQIIERWRA
;
A
#
# COMPACT_ATOMS: atom_id res chain seq x y z
N MET A 1 9.36 -23.46 3.78
CA MET A 1 9.26 -23.16 2.33
C MET A 1 9.54 -21.68 2.19
N THR A 2 10.77 -21.34 1.84
CA THR A 2 11.15 -20.00 1.43
C THR A 2 10.63 -19.83 0.00
N ASP A 3 9.40 -19.33 -0.13
CA ASP A 3 8.97 -18.79 -1.41
C ASP A 3 9.96 -17.67 -1.74
N ASP A 4 10.65 -17.80 -2.87
CA ASP A 4 11.53 -16.78 -3.39
C ASP A 4 10.74 -15.46 -3.42
N LEU A 5 11.13 -14.53 -2.54
CA LEU A 5 10.82 -13.11 -2.69
C LEU A 5 11.60 -12.61 -3.90
N THR A 6 11.28 -13.14 -5.08
CA THR A 6 11.79 -12.63 -6.36
C THR A 6 11.49 -11.15 -6.39
N ASP A 7 12.51 -10.34 -6.69
CA ASP A 7 12.37 -8.92 -6.98
C ASP A 7 11.16 -8.73 -7.90
N THR A 8 10.05 -8.27 -7.31
CA THR A 8 8.80 -8.17 -8.05
C THR A 8 8.92 -6.96 -8.94
N PHE A 9 9.13 -7.21 -10.22
CA PHE A 9 9.10 -6.23 -11.29
C PHE A 9 7.90 -6.52 -12.19
N GLY A 10 7.02 -5.54 -12.39
CA GLY A 10 5.93 -5.70 -13.34
C GLY A 10 4.83 -4.65 -13.26
N LEU A 11 4.04 -4.61 -14.33
CA LEU A 11 2.80 -3.85 -14.41
C LEU A 11 1.64 -4.76 -14.01
N PHE A 12 0.90 -4.36 -12.99
CA PHE A 12 -0.23 -5.13 -12.45
C PHE A 12 -1.53 -4.36 -12.64
N TYR A 13 -2.53 -4.98 -13.27
CA TYR A 13 -3.83 -4.36 -13.52
C TYR A 13 -4.93 -5.03 -12.70
N VAL A 14 -5.49 -4.30 -11.74
CA VAL A 14 -6.58 -4.76 -10.86
C VAL A 14 -7.91 -4.43 -11.52
N ALA A 15 -8.47 -5.42 -12.21
CA ALA A 15 -9.60 -5.21 -13.12
C ALA A 15 -10.86 -4.62 -12.45
N PRO A 16 -11.31 -5.08 -11.26
CA PRO A 16 -12.47 -4.50 -10.60
C PRO A 16 -12.30 -3.03 -10.23
N LEU A 17 -11.06 -2.60 -10.00
CA LEU A 17 -10.73 -1.23 -9.59
C LEU A 17 -10.41 -0.32 -10.79
N LYS A 18 -10.14 -0.91 -11.97
CA LYS A 18 -9.62 -0.21 -13.15
C LYS A 18 -8.34 0.57 -12.83
N LEU A 19 -7.46 -0.04 -12.03
CA LEU A 19 -6.21 0.54 -11.60
C LEU A 19 -5.04 -0.29 -12.12
N GLN A 20 -3.97 0.40 -12.54
CA GLN A 20 -2.70 -0.19 -12.89
C GLN A 20 -1.64 0.25 -11.88
N PHE A 21 -0.81 -0.69 -11.45
CA PHE A 21 0.29 -0.50 -10.53
C PHE A 21 1.59 -0.82 -11.25
N ASP A 22 2.55 0.09 -11.18
CA ASP A 22 3.93 -0.19 -11.55
C ASP A 22 4.70 -0.58 -10.29
N VAL A 23 5.21 -1.80 -10.23
CA VAL A 23 5.91 -2.34 -9.07
C VAL A 23 7.31 -2.73 -9.47
N VAL A 24 8.30 -2.21 -8.75
CA VAL A 24 9.72 -2.47 -8.97
C VAL A 24 10.38 -2.80 -7.65
N ASN A 25 11.02 -3.97 -7.57
CA ASN A 25 11.72 -4.48 -6.38
C ASN A 25 10.84 -4.41 -5.12
N GLY A 26 9.58 -4.80 -5.28
CA GLY A 26 8.57 -4.77 -4.23
C GLY A 26 8.18 -3.38 -3.73
N ARG A 27 8.33 -2.36 -4.57
CA ARG A 27 7.85 -1.00 -4.31
C ARG A 27 6.88 -0.58 -5.39
N VAL A 28 5.74 -0.05 -4.99
CA VAL A 28 4.85 0.64 -5.92
C VAL A 28 5.51 1.97 -6.31
N LEU A 29 5.67 2.21 -7.62
CA LEU A 29 6.21 3.46 -8.16
C LEU A 29 5.11 4.40 -8.60
N THR A 30 4.12 3.86 -9.32
CA THR A 30 2.99 4.62 -9.83
C THR A 30 1.68 3.85 -9.69
N ILE A 31 0.60 4.60 -9.52
CA ILE A 31 -0.77 4.10 -9.50
C ILE A 31 -1.56 4.94 -10.49
N GLU A 32 -2.12 4.29 -11.51
CA GLU A 32 -2.88 4.97 -12.56
C GLU A 32 -4.28 4.39 -12.68
N ARG A 33 -5.25 5.27 -12.95
CA ARG A 33 -6.58 4.83 -13.37
C ARG A 33 -6.58 4.57 -14.86
N ARG A 34 -6.82 3.31 -15.25
CA ARG A 34 -6.86 2.91 -16.66
C ARG A 34 -8.14 2.12 -16.95
N PRO A 35 -8.97 2.52 -17.92
CA PRO A 35 -10.16 1.75 -18.30
C PRO A 35 -9.83 0.36 -18.87
N LYS A 36 -8.65 0.20 -19.44
CA LYS A 36 -8.12 -1.04 -20.03
C LYS A 36 -6.68 -1.26 -19.55
N PRO A 37 -6.25 -2.52 -19.34
CA PRO A 37 -4.87 -2.82 -19.00
C PRO A 37 -3.91 -2.40 -20.11
N SER A 38 -2.67 -2.06 -19.75
CA SER A 38 -1.57 -2.04 -20.74
C SER A 38 -1.39 -3.44 -21.34
N PRO A 39 -0.91 -3.57 -22.59
CA PRO A 39 -0.68 -4.87 -23.21
C PRO A 39 0.22 -5.81 -22.39
N GLN A 40 1.16 -5.24 -21.65
CA GLN A 40 2.16 -5.94 -20.84
C GLN A 40 1.70 -6.18 -19.40
N ALA A 41 0.52 -5.69 -19.02
CA ALA A 41 0.09 -5.73 -17.63
C ALA A 41 -0.46 -7.12 -17.26
N THR A 42 0.07 -7.69 -16.19
CA THR A 42 -0.47 -8.87 -15.53
C THR A 42 -1.80 -8.49 -14.90
N ARG A 43 -2.87 -9.18 -15.30
CA ARG A 43 -4.18 -8.99 -14.67
C ARG A 43 -4.17 -9.65 -13.30
N VAL A 44 -4.64 -8.90 -12.32
CA VAL A 44 -4.83 -9.36 -10.94
C VAL A 44 -6.29 -9.17 -10.55
N HIS A 45 -6.82 -10.13 -9.80
CA HIS A 45 -8.23 -10.06 -9.39
C HIS A 45 -8.47 -8.98 -8.33
N ARG A 46 -7.58 -8.87 -7.34
CA ARG A 46 -7.79 -7.99 -6.18
C ARG A 46 -6.49 -7.45 -5.58
N LEU A 47 -6.64 -6.37 -4.82
CA LEU A 47 -5.63 -5.90 -3.88
C LEU A 47 -5.83 -6.58 -2.53
N ASP A 48 -4.72 -6.73 -1.83
CA ASP A 48 -4.67 -7.15 -0.42
C ASP A 48 -3.49 -6.44 0.24
N VAL A 49 -3.34 -6.57 1.55
CA VAL A 49 -2.17 -6.07 2.29
C VAL A 49 -1.42 -7.21 2.97
N THR A 50 -0.14 -6.99 3.20
CA THR A 50 0.78 -7.96 3.81
C THR A 50 1.78 -7.22 4.70
N ASP A 51 2.41 -7.95 5.61
CA ASP A 51 3.55 -7.50 6.38
C ASP A 51 4.91 -7.76 5.70
N GLU A 52 4.89 -8.40 4.53
CA GLU A 52 6.05 -8.57 3.65
C GLU A 52 6.18 -7.39 2.68
N ARG A 53 7.21 -7.39 1.82
CA ARG A 53 7.32 -6.42 0.72
C ARG A 53 6.18 -6.60 -0.28
N THR A 54 5.78 -5.53 -0.95
CA THR A 54 4.77 -5.59 -2.01
C THR A 54 5.12 -6.67 -3.04
N HIS A 55 4.20 -7.59 -3.30
CA HIS A 55 4.43 -8.69 -4.23
C HIS A 55 3.12 -9.19 -4.85
N TRP A 56 3.22 -9.87 -5.99
CA TRP A 56 2.09 -10.56 -6.59
C TRP A 56 2.09 -12.03 -6.19
N ASN A 57 0.99 -12.48 -5.59
CA ASN A 57 0.77 -13.90 -5.34
C ASN A 57 -0.06 -14.51 -6.47
N ARG A 58 0.61 -15.25 -7.36
CA ARG A 58 -0.01 -15.89 -8.52
C ARG A 58 -1.08 -16.92 -8.13
N ASN A 59 -0.87 -17.66 -7.05
CA ASN A 59 -1.77 -18.73 -6.61
C ASN A 59 -3.10 -18.17 -6.08
N ARG A 60 -3.05 -17.02 -5.41
CA ARG A 60 -4.24 -16.36 -4.83
C ARG A 60 -4.83 -15.27 -5.74
N ASP A 61 -4.16 -14.99 -6.85
CA ASP A 61 -4.44 -13.92 -7.80
C ASP A 61 -4.65 -12.54 -7.12
N ARG A 62 -3.71 -12.19 -6.22
CA ARG A 62 -3.74 -10.93 -5.46
C ARG A 62 -2.43 -10.19 -5.59
N LEU A 63 -2.51 -8.87 -5.73
CA LEU A 63 -1.38 -7.98 -5.48
C LEU A 63 -1.41 -7.60 -4.00
N TYR A 64 -0.44 -8.09 -3.24
CA TYR A 64 -0.25 -7.79 -1.83
C TYR A 64 0.57 -6.51 -1.69
N LEU A 65 0.04 -5.53 -0.98
CA LEU A 65 0.70 -4.25 -0.72
C LEU A 65 1.29 -4.23 0.69
N ASP A 66 2.54 -3.79 0.80
CA ASP A 66 3.14 -3.46 2.09
C ASP A 66 2.59 -2.11 2.64
N ALA A 67 3.09 -1.68 3.80
CA ALA A 67 2.72 -0.39 4.39
C ALA A 67 2.95 0.81 3.46
N LEU A 68 4.05 0.82 2.70
CA LEU A 68 4.38 1.94 1.81
C LEU A 68 3.43 1.94 0.60
N GLY A 69 3.20 0.77 -0.02
CA GLY A 69 2.22 0.58 -1.09
C GLY A 69 0.81 1.00 -0.65
N LEU A 70 0.41 0.64 0.58
CA LEU A 70 -0.86 1.06 1.16
C LEU A 70 -0.95 2.59 1.32
N LEU A 71 0.11 3.23 1.82
CA LEU A 71 0.16 4.69 1.94
C LEU A 71 0.09 5.38 0.57
N GLN A 72 0.70 4.81 -0.46
CA GLN A 72 0.59 5.32 -1.83
C GLN A 72 -0.82 5.19 -2.39
N VAL A 73 -1.53 4.09 -2.15
CA VAL A 73 -2.96 3.98 -2.50
C VAL A 73 -3.77 5.06 -1.78
N LYS A 74 -3.49 5.31 -0.50
CA LYS A 74 -4.17 6.36 0.27
C LYS A 74 -3.90 7.76 -0.30
N ALA A 75 -2.66 8.04 -0.70
CA ALA A 75 -2.29 9.29 -1.37
C ALA A 75 -3.00 9.42 -2.72
N PHE A 76 -2.98 8.37 -3.55
CA PHE A 76 -3.71 8.32 -4.81
C PHE A 76 -5.21 8.61 -4.64
N ILE A 77 -5.87 8.00 -3.65
CA ILE A 77 -7.29 8.27 -3.35
C ILE A 77 -7.51 9.73 -2.95
N ARG A 78 -6.61 10.32 -2.16
CA ARG A 78 -6.70 11.75 -1.81
C ARG A 78 -6.65 12.62 -3.07
N ASP A 79 -5.70 12.34 -3.95
CA ASP A 79 -5.44 13.17 -5.13
C ASP A 79 -6.54 13.01 -6.18
N GLN A 80 -7.14 11.82 -6.31
CA GLN A 80 -8.31 11.57 -7.16
C GLN A 80 -9.61 12.19 -6.60
N TYR A 81 -9.69 12.40 -5.29
CA TYR A 81 -10.90 12.88 -4.62
C TYR A 81 -10.60 14.03 -3.63
N PRO A 82 -10.04 15.16 -4.10
CA PRO A 82 -9.53 16.22 -3.21
C PRO A 82 -10.63 16.89 -2.39
N ARG A 83 -11.87 16.95 -2.92
CA ARG A 83 -13.05 17.52 -2.24
C ARG A 83 -13.76 16.54 -1.32
N SER A 84 -13.36 15.27 -1.30
CA SER A 84 -14.00 14.26 -0.44
C SER A 84 -13.52 14.35 1.00
N SER A 85 -14.45 14.18 1.94
CA SER A 85 -14.13 14.10 3.36
C SER A 85 -13.12 12.96 3.65
N PRO A 86 -12.32 13.07 4.72
CA PRO A 86 -11.43 11.97 5.14
C PRO A 86 -12.18 10.64 5.31
N LYS A 87 -13.37 10.65 5.92
CA LYS A 87 -14.22 9.46 6.11
C LYS A 87 -14.62 8.83 4.78
N THR A 88 -15.00 9.63 3.78
CA THR A 88 -15.36 9.14 2.44
C THR A 88 -14.16 8.50 1.74
N ARG A 89 -12.96 9.09 1.87
CA ARG A 89 -11.72 8.54 1.31
C ARG A 89 -11.33 7.23 1.99
N GLU A 90 -11.51 7.13 3.30
CA GLU A 90 -11.28 5.90 4.05
C GLU A 90 -12.22 4.76 3.60
N LEU A 91 -13.51 5.05 3.44
CA LEU A 91 -14.47 4.07 2.89
C LEU A 91 -14.10 3.61 1.48
N LYS A 92 -13.50 4.48 0.66
CA LYS A 92 -12.99 4.09 -0.67
C LYS A 92 -11.79 3.15 -0.54
N LEU A 93 -10.87 3.42 0.38
CA LEU A 93 -9.71 2.56 0.65
C LEU A 93 -10.16 1.16 1.09
N LEU A 94 -11.07 1.09 2.06
CA LEU A 94 -11.64 -0.18 2.55
C LEU A 94 -12.33 -1.00 1.45
N ARG A 95 -13.00 -0.33 0.51
CA ARG A 95 -13.62 -1.00 -0.65
C ARG A 95 -12.59 -1.54 -1.64
N MET A 96 -11.43 -0.88 -1.76
CA MET A 96 -10.35 -1.33 -2.64
C MET A 96 -9.60 -2.54 -2.09
N ILE A 97 -9.51 -2.65 -0.76
CA ILE A 97 -8.76 -3.71 -0.05
C ILE A 97 -9.75 -4.55 0.78
N SER A 98 -10.89 -4.89 0.16
CA SER A 98 -11.97 -5.57 0.87
C SER A 98 -11.59 -7.02 1.20
N GLY A 99 -11.94 -7.46 2.42
CA GLY A 99 -11.72 -8.84 2.87
C GLY A 99 -10.28 -9.18 3.25
N SER A 100 -9.40 -8.19 3.37
CA SER A 100 -8.08 -8.38 3.95
C SER A 100 -8.18 -8.51 5.48
N MET A 101 -7.69 -9.64 6.01
CA MET A 101 -7.68 -9.88 7.46
C MET A 101 -6.65 -9.00 8.19
N MET A 102 -5.60 -8.60 7.49
CA MET A 102 -4.48 -7.83 8.07
C MET A 102 -4.66 -6.32 7.88
N PHE A 103 -5.73 -5.85 7.22
CA PHE A 103 -5.89 -4.43 6.87
C PHE A 103 -5.72 -3.51 8.08
N ASP A 104 -6.41 -3.80 9.18
CA ASP A 104 -6.38 -2.95 10.36
C ASP A 104 -4.97 -2.84 10.96
N GLU A 105 -4.26 -3.96 11.07
CA GLU A 105 -2.90 -4.01 11.62
C GLU A 105 -1.90 -3.27 10.72
N ILE A 106 -1.91 -3.58 9.42
CA ILE A 106 -1.02 -2.94 8.44
C ILE A 106 -1.32 -1.44 8.33
N HIS A 107 -2.59 -1.05 8.32
CA HIS A 107 -2.98 0.35 8.22
C HIS A 107 -2.61 1.15 9.47
N LYS A 108 -2.93 0.64 10.66
CA LYS A 108 -2.54 1.27 11.94
C LYS A 108 -1.03 1.37 12.04
N GLY A 109 -0.34 0.29 11.71
CA GLY A 109 1.09 0.18 11.65
C GLY A 109 1.75 1.20 10.73
N ALA A 110 1.23 1.35 9.50
CA ALA A 110 1.71 2.33 8.53
C ALA A 110 1.55 3.76 9.04
N LEU A 111 0.42 4.09 9.68
CA LEU A 111 0.18 5.41 10.28
C LEU A 111 1.10 5.69 11.47
N THR A 112 1.37 4.68 12.31
CA THR A 112 2.36 4.76 13.39
C THR A 112 3.77 4.96 12.83
N ALA A 113 4.11 4.26 11.75
CA ALA A 113 5.43 4.34 11.12
C ALA A 113 5.77 5.78 10.68
N ILE A 114 4.79 6.52 10.15
CA ILE A 114 4.91 7.94 9.73
C ILE A 114 4.57 8.97 10.83
N GLY A 115 4.29 8.55 12.07
CA GLY A 115 4.03 9.47 13.20
C GLY A 115 2.66 10.17 13.17
N LEU A 116 1.71 9.65 12.39
CA LEU A 116 0.31 10.12 12.39
C LEU A 116 -0.54 9.49 13.49
N ARG A 117 -0.04 8.43 14.13
CA ARG A 117 -0.67 7.78 15.28
C ARG A 117 0.34 7.68 16.43
N ARG A 118 -0.15 7.68 17.67
CA ARG A 118 0.69 7.44 18.85
C ARG A 118 1.30 6.04 18.77
N HIS A 119 2.47 5.87 19.37
CA HIS A 119 3.10 4.56 19.46
C HIS A 119 2.15 3.60 20.18
N GLU A 120 1.79 2.51 19.51
CA GLU A 120 1.07 1.41 20.14
C GLU A 120 2.08 0.31 20.48
N PRO A 121 1.99 -0.26 21.69
CA PRO A 121 2.75 -1.46 22.04
C PRO A 121 2.31 -2.66 21.18
N ASP A 122 3.02 -3.77 21.32
CA ASP A 122 2.68 -5.08 20.72
C ASP A 122 2.87 -5.18 19.20
N GLU A 123 2.08 -6.04 18.52
CA GLU A 123 2.28 -6.44 17.11
C GLU A 123 2.26 -5.25 16.13
N ILE A 124 1.48 -4.20 16.43
CA ILE A 124 1.41 -2.97 15.64
C ILE A 124 2.72 -2.18 15.73
N GLY A 125 3.35 -2.14 16.91
CA GLY A 125 4.66 -1.53 17.12
C GLY A 125 5.76 -2.28 16.39
N MET A 126 5.76 -3.63 16.48
CA MET A 126 6.71 -4.47 15.76
C MET A 126 6.56 -4.33 14.25
N PHE A 127 5.34 -4.29 13.74
CA PHE A 127 5.07 -4.06 12.34
C PHE A 127 5.53 -2.67 11.88
N ALA A 128 5.24 -1.61 12.63
CA ALA A 128 5.68 -0.26 12.29
C ALA A 128 7.21 -0.17 12.18
N ASN A 129 7.94 -0.93 13.00
CA ASN A 129 9.39 -1.05 12.90
C ASN A 129 9.80 -1.84 11.64
N ARG A 130 9.21 -3.01 11.37
CA ARG A 130 9.47 -3.77 10.14
C ARG A 130 9.23 -2.95 8.86
N ALA A 131 8.15 -2.17 8.82
CA ALA A 131 7.85 -1.27 7.70
C ALA A 131 8.93 -0.18 7.52
N ARG A 132 9.42 0.41 8.61
CA ARG A 132 10.53 1.37 8.56
C ARG A 132 11.83 0.71 8.11
N ASP A 133 12.12 -0.49 8.57
CA ASP A 133 13.34 -1.21 8.22
C ASP A 133 13.36 -1.64 6.74
N ALA A 134 12.19 -1.95 6.17
CA ALA A 134 12.05 -2.26 4.75
C ALA A 134 12.22 -1.03 3.84
N HIS A 135 11.83 0.17 4.31
CA HIS A 135 11.87 1.42 3.54
C HIS A 135 12.38 2.62 4.37
N PRO A 136 13.62 2.58 4.87
CA PRO A 136 14.08 3.50 5.91
C PRO A 136 14.23 4.94 5.44
N LEU A 137 14.56 5.15 4.16
CA LEU A 137 14.70 6.49 3.59
C LEU A 137 13.32 7.13 3.34
N GLU A 138 12.39 6.35 2.79
CA GLU A 138 11.06 6.80 2.42
C GLU A 138 10.24 7.19 3.66
N PHE A 139 10.23 6.35 4.69
CA PHE A 139 9.53 6.68 5.95
C PHE A 139 10.17 7.88 6.67
N ARG A 140 11.50 8.04 6.58
CA ARG A 140 12.18 9.23 7.13
C ARG A 140 11.74 10.51 6.41
N MET A 141 11.69 10.49 5.07
CA MET A 141 11.22 11.62 4.27
C MET A 141 9.76 11.95 4.57
N LEU A 142 8.89 10.93 4.62
CA LEU A 142 7.46 11.11 4.94
C LEU A 142 7.27 11.74 6.32
N ARG A 143 8.03 11.29 7.32
CA ARG A 143 7.99 11.87 8.66
C ARG A 143 8.39 13.35 8.66
N GLN A 144 9.46 13.72 7.97
CA GLN A 144 9.89 15.13 7.85
C GLN A 144 8.83 16.00 7.18
N ILE A 145 8.16 15.49 6.13
CA ILE A 145 7.07 16.21 5.45
C ILE A 145 5.90 16.45 6.42
N ILE A 146 5.52 15.43 7.19
CA ILE A 146 4.41 15.50 8.15
C ILE A 146 4.74 16.47 9.29
N GLU A 147 5.97 16.44 9.80
CA GLU A 147 6.44 17.37 10.84
C GLU A 147 6.35 18.82 10.35
N ARG A 148 6.73 19.10 9.09
CA ARG A 148 6.58 20.43 8.48
C ARG A 148 5.13 20.89 8.31
N TRP A 149 4.17 19.98 8.20
CA TRP A 149 2.74 20.34 8.11
C TRP A 149 2.10 20.63 9.47
N ARG A 150 2.79 20.31 10.57
CA ARG A 150 2.31 20.51 11.95
C ARG A 150 2.94 21.73 12.64
N ALA A 151 4.03 22.26 12.10
CA ALA A 151 4.69 23.48 12.56
C ALA A 151 4.02 24.72 11.94
#